data_AF-A0A1C1YSC6-F1
#
_entry.id   AF-A0A1C1YSC6-F1
#
_cell.length_a   1.000
_cell.length_b   1.000
_cell.length_c   1.000
_cell.angle_alpha   90.00
_cell.angle_beta   90.00
_cell.angle_gamma   90.00
#
_symmetry.space_group_name_H-M   'P 1'
#
loop_
_entity.id
_entity.type
_entity.pdbx_description
1 polymer ?
#
loop_
_entity_poly.entity_id
_entity_poly.type
_entity_poly.pdbx_seq_one_letter_code
_entity_poly.pdbx_strand_id
1 'polypeptide(L)'
;MSDARIGEVRQALLVLGAVAAEDADYAKTRNGRGFSKSDSSKGHALSKVSLAAALGDQSLLGEILRMAARYRRQASTLSQGTLL
;
A
#
# COMPACT_ATOMS: atom_id res chain seq x y z
N MET A 1 12.15 -18.22 6.91
CA MET A 1 11.16 -17.12 6.94
C MET A 1 9.80 -17.75 7.20
N SER A 2 8.98 -17.22 8.11
CA SER A 2 7.71 -17.86 8.50
C SER A 2 6.57 -17.49 7.54
N ASP A 3 5.59 -18.39 7.39
CA ASP A 3 4.38 -18.15 6.59
C ASP A 3 3.61 -16.92 7.06
N ALA A 4 3.63 -16.66 8.38
CA ALA A 4 3.03 -15.47 8.97
C ALA A 4 3.65 -14.17 8.41
N ARG A 5 4.97 -14.13 8.23
CA ARG A 5 5.65 -12.96 7.67
C ARG A 5 5.32 -12.77 6.20
N ILE A 6 5.25 -13.85 5.43
CA ILE A 6 4.84 -13.79 4.01
C ILE A 6 3.41 -13.24 3.90
N GLY A 7 2.51 -13.70 4.76
CA GLY A 7 1.13 -13.19 4.84
C GLY A 7 1.06 -11.69 5.17
N GLU A 8 1.86 -11.24 6.14
CA GLU A 8 1.95 -9.82 6.52
C GLU A 8 2.39 -8.94 5.35
N VAL A 9 3.45 -9.33 4.64
CA VAL A 9 3.98 -8.56 3.50
C VAL A 9 2.98 -8.53 2.35
N ARG A 10 2.32 -9.66 2.08
CA ARG A 10 1.26 -9.71 1.07
C ARG A 10 0.12 -8.74 1.40
N GLN A 11 -0.32 -8.71 2.65
CA GLN A 11 -1.36 -7.77 3.09
C GLN A 11 -0.90 -6.32 3.00
N ALA A 12 0.35 -6.02 3.35
CA ALA A 12 0.91 -4.69 3.21
C ALA A 12 0.90 -4.22 1.74
N LEU A 13 1.31 -5.09 0.80
CA LEU A 13 1.27 -4.78 -0.63
C LEU A 13 -0.16 -4.56 -1.14
N LEU A 14 -1.14 -5.33 -0.66
CA LEU A 14 -2.56 -5.13 -0.99
C LEU A 14 -3.08 -3.76 -0.52
N VAL A 15 -2.71 -3.34 0.69
CA VAL A 15 -3.07 -2.01 1.22
C VAL A 15 -2.50 -0.92 0.33
N LEU A 16 -1.22 -1.01 -0.05
CA LEU A 16 -0.58 -0.02 -0.91
C LEU A 16 -1.20 -0.02 -2.31
N GLY A 17 -1.54 -1.19 -2.86
CA GLY A 17 -2.24 -1.31 -4.13
C GLY A 17 -3.62 -0.66 -4.12
N ALA A 18 -4.43 -0.91 -3.08
CA ALA A 18 -5.75 -0.29 -2.95
C ALA A 18 -5.67 1.25 -2.84
N VAL A 19 -4.69 1.75 -2.08
CA VAL A 19 -4.46 3.20 -1.92
C VAL A 19 -3.97 3.83 -3.22
N ALA A 20 -3.10 3.14 -3.97
CA ALA A 20 -2.61 3.60 -5.27
C ALA A 20 -3.74 3.63 -6.32
N ALA A 21 -4.66 2.67 -6.30
CA ALA A 21 -5.78 2.60 -7.23
C ALA A 21 -6.75 3.79 -7.07
N GLU A 22 -6.97 4.27 -5.85
CA GLU A 22 -7.74 5.51 -5.61
C GLU A 22 -7.02 6.78 -6.10
N ASP A 23 -5.73 6.67 -6.39
CA ASP A 23 -4.85 7.75 -6.86
C ASP A 23 -4.36 7.47 -8.29
N ALA A 24 -5.17 6.80 -9.12
CA ALA A 24 -4.80 6.32 -10.45
C ALA A 24 -4.21 7.41 -11.38
N ASP A 25 -4.53 8.68 -11.15
CA ASP A 25 -4.02 9.84 -11.90
C ASP A 25 -3.41 10.94 -11.00
N TYR A 26 -2.85 10.60 -9.82
CA TYR A 26 -2.47 11.59 -8.79
C TYR A 26 -3.66 12.47 -8.34
N ALA A 27 -4.88 11.95 -8.51
CA ALA A 27 -6.14 12.66 -8.38
C ALA A 27 -6.65 12.76 -6.94
N LYS A 28 -5.83 12.47 -5.91
CA LYS A 28 -6.17 12.67 -4.49
C LYS A 28 -6.87 14.00 -4.21
N THR A 29 -6.53 15.03 -4.98
CA THR A 29 -7.13 16.37 -4.91
C THR A 29 -8.66 16.39 -5.08
N ARG A 30 -9.29 15.36 -5.66
CA ARG A 30 -10.75 15.33 -5.89
C ARG A 30 -11.56 14.70 -4.76
N ASN A 31 -11.04 13.68 -4.07
CA ASN A 31 -11.81 12.89 -3.10
C ASN A 31 -11.10 12.73 -1.74
N GLY A 32 -9.89 13.28 -1.59
CA GLY A 32 -9.06 13.15 -0.39
C GLY A 32 -8.46 11.76 -0.17
N ARG A 33 -8.63 10.84 -1.13
CA ARG A 33 -8.16 9.45 -1.08
C ARG A 33 -6.87 9.30 -1.88
N GLY A 34 -6.10 8.26 -1.60
CA GLY A 34 -4.74 8.07 -2.12
C GLY A 34 -3.63 8.57 -1.20
N PHE A 35 -2.40 8.41 -1.67
CA PHE A 35 -1.20 8.82 -0.93
C PHE A 35 -1.15 10.33 -0.73
N SER A 36 -0.64 10.80 0.40
CA SER A 36 -0.33 12.23 0.58
C SER A 36 0.64 12.74 -0.49
N LYS A 37 0.67 14.05 -0.74
CA LYS A 37 1.57 14.64 -1.73
C LYS A 37 3.05 14.24 -1.51
N SER A 38 3.49 14.18 -0.25
CA SER A 38 4.86 13.77 0.11
C SER A 38 5.12 12.28 -0.09
N ASP A 39 4.08 11.46 0.05
CA ASP A 39 4.22 10.00 -0.03
C ASP A 39 3.88 9.46 -1.43
N SER A 40 3.26 10.26 -2.32
CA SER A 40 2.66 9.76 -3.57
C SER A 40 3.66 9.05 -4.48
N SER A 41 4.79 9.67 -4.81
CA SER A 41 5.81 9.03 -5.64
C SER A 41 6.31 7.71 -5.04
N LYS A 42 6.62 7.70 -3.73
CA LYS A 42 7.12 6.52 -3.04
C LYS A 42 6.05 5.43 -2.89
N GLY A 43 4.82 5.81 -2.55
CA GLY A 43 3.70 4.90 -2.39
C GLY A 43 3.32 4.20 -3.69
N HIS A 44 3.31 4.92 -4.81
CA HIS A 44 3.10 4.35 -6.14
C HIS A 44 4.25 3.45 -6.60
N ALA A 45 5.49 3.76 -6.20
CA ALA A 45 6.61 2.87 -6.47
C ALA A 45 6.49 1.58 -5.66
N LEU A 46 6.22 1.67 -4.35
CA LEU A 46 6.10 0.52 -3.46
C LEU A 46 4.87 -0.35 -3.77
N SER A 47 3.77 0.22 -4.27
CA SER A 47 2.58 -0.56 -4.65
C SER A 47 2.81 -1.48 -5.86
N LYS A 48 3.86 -1.23 -6.64
CA LYS A 48 4.26 -2.04 -7.81
C LYS A 48 5.32 -3.09 -7.48
N VAL A 49 5.84 -3.10 -6.24
CA VAL A 49 6.87 -4.07 -5.82
C VAL A 49 6.27 -5.47 -5.75
N SER A 50 6.99 -6.45 -6.31
CA SER A 50 6.61 -7.85 -6.20
C SER A 50 6.90 -8.40 -4.80
N LEU A 51 6.11 -9.38 -4.36
CA LEU A 51 6.34 -10.05 -3.07
C LEU A 51 7.76 -10.63 -2.96
N ALA A 52 8.29 -11.22 -4.04
CA ALA A 52 9.64 -11.75 -4.06
C ALA A 52 10.71 -10.66 -3.83
N ALA A 53 10.57 -9.50 -4.50
CA ALA A 53 11.49 -8.39 -4.31
C ALA A 53 11.41 -7.80 -2.88
N ALA A 54 10.19 -7.66 -2.35
CA ALA A 54 9.98 -7.20 -0.98
C ALA A 54 10.62 -8.14 0.06
N LEU A 55 10.60 -9.45 -0.18
CA LEU A 55 11.18 -10.43 0.74
C LEU A 55 12.70 -10.57 0.59
N GLY A 56 13.26 -10.21 -0.56
CA GLY A 56 14.69 -10.25 -0.85
C GLY A 56 15.50 -9.07 -0.29
N ASP A 57 14.82 -7.97 0.09
CA ASP A 57 15.46 -6.74 0.60
C ASP A 57 14.79 -6.28 1.90
N GLN A 58 15.53 -6.33 3.01
CA GLN A 58 15.02 -5.95 4.33
C GLN A 58 14.72 -4.45 4.47
N SER A 59 15.46 -3.59 3.76
CA SER A 59 15.20 -2.15 3.77
C SER A 59 13.87 -1.87 3.07
N LEU A 60 13.71 -2.41 1.86
CA LEU A 60 12.48 -2.30 1.07
C LEU A 60 11.27 -2.87 1.83
N LEU A 61 11.44 -4.02 2.47
CA LEU A 61 10.45 -4.64 3.34
C LEU A 61 9.99 -3.71 4.46
N GLY A 62 10.94 -3.08 5.15
CA GLY A 62 10.65 -2.15 6.25
C GLY A 62 9.86 -0.92 5.76
N GLU A 63 10.18 -0.42 4.57
CA GLU A 63 9.45 0.69 3.96
C GLU A 63 8.01 0.32 3.60
N ILE A 64 7.81 -0.85 2.97
CA ILE A 64 6.48 -1.36 2.61
C ILE A 64 5.60 -1.49 3.86
N LEU A 65 6.11 -2.14 4.91
CA LEU A 65 5.35 -2.35 6.15
C LEU A 65 5.00 -1.03 6.83
N ARG A 66 5.96 -0.11 6.94
CA ARG A 66 5.74 1.20 7.56
C ARG A 66 4.71 2.02 6.80
N MET A 67 4.78 2.00 5.47
CA MET A 67 3.86 2.75 4.63
C MET A 67 2.45 2.14 4.66
N ALA A 68 2.34 0.82 4.54
CA ALA A 68 1.06 0.14 4.64
C ALA A 68 0.37 0.40 5.98
N ALA A 69 1.12 0.39 7.10
CA ALA A 69 0.58 0.71 8.42
C ALA A 69 -0.04 2.12 8.47
N ARG A 70 0.60 3.12 7.85
CA ARG A 70 0.08 4.50 7.78
C ARG A 70 -1.24 4.59 7.01
N TYR A 71 -1.39 3.82 5.93
CA TYR A 71 -2.56 3.89 5.05
C TYR A 71 -3.61 2.79 5.29
N ARG A 72 -3.38 1.88 6.24
CA ARG A 72 -4.26 0.73 6.53
C ARG A 72 -5.72 1.14 6.75
N ARG A 73 -5.96 2.20 7.51
CA ARG A 73 -7.32 2.68 7.80
C ARG A 73 -8.07 3.08 6.53
N GLN A 74 -7.39 3.76 5.62
CA GLN A 74 -7.97 4.16 4.35
C GLN A 74 -8.33 2.92 3.51
N ALA A 75 -7.41 1.96 3.38
CA ALA A 75 -7.67 0.72 2.67
C ALA A 75 -8.83 -0.10 3.26
N SER A 76 -8.96 -0.17 4.59
CA SER A 76 -10.11 -0.82 5.24
C SER A 76 -11.44 -0.14 4.93
N THR A 77 -11.47 1.20 4.85
CA THR A 77 -12.67 1.95 4.46
C THR A 77 -13.01 1.76 2.98
N LEU A 78 -12.01 1.65 2.10
CA LEU A 78 -12.22 1.34 0.68
C LEU A 78 -12.84 -0.04 0.48
N SER A 79 -12.31 -1.05 1.17
CA SER A 79 -12.83 -2.42 1.08
C SER A 79 -14.28 -2.53 1.55
N GLN A 80 -14.73 -1.69 2.49
CA GLN A 80 -16.12 -1.67 2.95
C GLN A 80 -17.04 -0.86 2.03
N GLY A 81 -16.52 0.15 1.33
CA GLY A 81 -17.31 0.97 0.39
C GLY A 81 -17.66 0.29 -0.93
N THR A 82 -16.90 -0.74 -1.35
CA THR A 82 -17.16 -1.53 -2.58
C THR A 82 -18.22 -2.62 -2.37
N LEU A 83 -18.70 -2.84 -1.14
CA LEU A 83 -19.67 -3.89 -0.79
C LEU A 83 -21.14 -3.40 -0.72
N LEU A 84 -21.47 -2.24 -1.30
CA LEU A 84 -22.84 -1.69 -1.34
C LEU A 84 -23.32 -1.50 -2.78
#